data_AF-A0A941NIS6-F1
#
_entry.id   AF-A0A941NIS6-F1
#
_cell.length_a   1.000
_cell.length_b   1.000
_cell.length_c   1.000
_cell.angle_alpha   90.00
_cell.angle_beta   90.00
_cell.angle_gamma   90.00
#
_symmetry.space_group_name_H-M   'P 1'
#
loop_
_entity.id
_entity.type
_entity.pdbx_description
1 polymer ?
#
loop_
_entity_poly.entity_id
_entity_poly.type
_entity_poly.pdbx_seq_one_letter_code
_entity_poly.pdbx_strand_id
1 'polypeptide(L)'
;MSIEALKNSLPEYAKDLKLNLSSLAAEASLTEQQRAGTFIACALAARERSTTSAVMSEFAPKLSPEALAAARAAASIMAMNN
;
A
#
# COMPACT_ATOMS: atom_id res chain seq x y z
N MET A 1 -0.92 5.58 11.55
CA MET A 1 -0.26 6.72 10.86
C MET A 1 -0.98 6.97 9.54
N SER A 2 -1.06 8.18 9.01
CA SER A 2 -1.65 8.44 7.67
C SER A 2 -0.61 8.32 6.56
N ILE A 3 -1.04 8.17 5.30
CA ILE A 3 -0.12 8.23 4.14
C ILE A 3 0.58 9.59 4.05
N GLU A 4 -0.10 10.70 4.37
CA GLU A 4 0.55 12.01 4.44
C GLU A 4 1.68 12.06 5.47
N ALA A 5 1.45 11.49 6.66
CA ALA A 5 2.49 11.40 7.67
C ALA A 5 3.65 10.50 7.23
N LEU A 6 3.39 9.38 6.54
CA LEU A 6 4.43 8.54 5.94
C LEU A 6 5.29 9.36 4.95
N LYS A 7 4.64 10.06 4.01
CA LYS A 7 5.31 10.92 3.02
C LYS A 7 6.17 12.00 3.66
N ASN A 8 5.74 12.56 4.78
CA ASN A 8 6.47 13.61 5.49
C ASN A 8 7.59 13.07 6.40
N SER A 9 7.57 11.77 6.72
CA SER A 9 8.67 11.10 7.44
C SER A 9 9.85 10.73 6.54
N LEU A 10 9.67 10.77 5.21
CA LEU A 10 10.73 10.45 4.27
C LEU A 10 11.81 11.56 4.28
N PRO A 11 13.10 11.20 4.35
CA PRO A 11 14.21 12.16 4.34
C PRO A 11 14.38 12.79 2.95
N GLU A 12 15.08 13.93 2.88
CA GLU A 12 15.28 14.69 1.64
C GLU A 12 15.89 13.86 0.50
N TYR A 13 16.83 12.96 0.81
CA TYR A 13 17.43 12.07 -0.21
C TYR A 13 16.42 11.09 -0.83
N ALA A 14 15.25 10.91 -0.23
CA ALA A 14 14.18 10.01 -0.67
C ALA A 14 13.00 10.77 -1.31
N LYS A 15 13.21 12.02 -1.75
CA LYS A 15 12.18 12.87 -2.37
C LYS A 15 11.41 12.17 -3.50
N ASP A 16 12.10 11.39 -4.33
CA ASP A 16 11.46 10.68 -5.44
C ASP A 16 10.48 9.60 -4.97
N LEU A 17 10.74 8.95 -3.84
CA LEU A 17 9.80 7.99 -3.24
C LEU A 17 8.50 8.68 -2.82
N LYS A 18 8.59 9.90 -2.27
CA LYS A 18 7.42 10.72 -1.91
C LYS A 18 6.58 11.09 -3.14
N LEU A 19 7.24 11.48 -4.24
CA LEU A 19 6.58 11.83 -5.50
C LEU A 19 5.90 10.60 -6.11
N ASN A 20 6.62 9.47 -6.21
CA ASN A 20 6.08 8.22 -6.75
C ASN A 20 4.91 7.68 -5.93
N LEU A 21 4.98 7.75 -4.60
CA LEU A 21 3.87 7.32 -3.75
C LEU A 21 2.60 8.15 -4.00
N SER A 22 2.76 9.46 -4.22
CA SER A 22 1.64 10.36 -4.52
C SER A 22 1.07 10.09 -5.91
N SER A 23 1.94 9.89 -6.91
CA SER A 23 1.54 9.59 -8.28
C SER A 23 0.81 8.25 -8.39
N LEU A 24 1.36 7.19 -7.79
CA LEU A 24 0.77 5.84 -7.82
C LEU A 24 -0.58 5.78 -7.10
N ALA A 25 -0.75 6.52 -5.99
CA ALA A 25 -2.01 6.54 -5.25
C ALA A 25 -3.18 7.14 -6.05
N ALA A 26 -2.87 8.04 -6.99
CA ALA A 26 -3.83 8.76 -7.83
C ALA A 26 -3.90 8.25 -9.27
N GLU A 27 -3.18 7.18 -9.61
CA GLU A 27 -3.14 6.67 -10.96
C GLU A 27 -4.51 6.07 -11.37
N ALA A 28 -4.84 6.14 -12.67
CA ALA A 28 -6.18 5.85 -13.20
C ALA A 28 -6.28 4.64 -14.15
N SER A 29 -5.18 3.96 -14.47
CA SER A 29 -5.16 2.76 -15.31
C SER A 29 -5.72 1.51 -14.61
N LEU A 30 -5.70 1.50 -13.28
CA LEU A 30 -6.25 0.45 -12.43
C LEU A 30 -7.59 0.87 -11.83
N THR A 31 -8.47 -0.11 -11.70
CA THR A 31 -9.68 0.04 -10.87
C THR A 31 -9.30 0.31 -9.41
N GLU A 32 -10.22 0.90 -8.64
CA GLU A 32 -9.98 1.18 -7.22
C GLU A 32 -9.60 -0.08 -6.44
N GLN A 33 -10.28 -1.21 -6.68
CA GLN A 33 -9.95 -2.48 -6.04
C GLN A 33 -8.54 -2.97 -6.40
N GLN A 34 -8.15 -2.89 -7.68
CA GLN A 34 -6.81 -3.31 -8.12
C GLN A 34 -5.72 -2.45 -7.49
N ARG A 35 -5.90 -1.12 -7.49
CA ARG A 35 -4.95 -0.18 -6.89
C ARG A 35 -4.84 -0.39 -5.39
N ALA A 36 -5.96 -0.39 -4.67
CA ALA A 36 -5.98 -0.59 -3.22
C ALA A 36 -5.42 -1.96 -2.79
N GLY A 37 -5.82 -3.04 -3.48
CA GLY A 37 -5.31 -4.38 -3.23
C GLY A 37 -3.79 -4.50 -3.46
N THR A 38 -3.29 -3.89 -4.54
CA THR A 38 -1.85 -3.86 -4.85
C THR A 38 -1.07 -3.12 -3.77
N PHE A 39 -1.52 -1.92 -3.37
CA PHE A 39 -0.89 -1.17 -2.28
C PHE A 39 -0.80 -2.00 -1.00
N ILE A 40 -1.90 -2.63 -0.60
CA ILE A 40 -1.97 -3.44 0.62
C ILE A 40 -1.02 -4.65 0.54
N ALA A 41 -1.05 -5.39 -0.56
CA ALA A 41 -0.20 -6.56 -0.74
C ALA A 41 1.29 -6.18 -0.71
N CYS A 42 1.68 -5.11 -1.40
CA CYS A 42 3.05 -4.60 -1.41
C CYS A 42 3.49 -4.09 -0.03
N ALA A 43 2.63 -3.39 0.71
CA ALA A 43 2.97 -2.90 2.04
C ALA A 43 3.22 -4.04 3.04
N LEU A 44 2.40 -5.10 2.98
CA LEU A 44 2.60 -6.31 3.77
C LEU A 44 3.92 -7.01 3.38
N ALA A 45 4.20 -7.12 2.09
CA ALA A 45 5.43 -7.72 1.58
C ALA A 45 6.69 -6.95 1.99
N ALA A 46 6.60 -5.61 2.15
CA ALA A 46 7.71 -4.77 2.59
C ALA A 46 8.10 -4.96 4.06
N ARG A 47 7.22 -5.56 4.89
CA ARG A 47 7.45 -5.86 6.32
C ARG A 47 7.86 -4.67 7.17
N GLU A 48 7.49 -3.46 6.77
CA GLU A 48 7.72 -2.23 7.55
C GLU A 48 6.39 -1.77 8.16
N ARG A 49 6.39 -1.63 9.48
CA ARG A 49 5.16 -1.46 10.28
C ARG A 49 4.47 -0.13 10.00
N SER A 50 5.24 0.96 9.86
CA SER A 50 4.71 2.31 9.68
C SER A 50 4.03 2.45 8.32
N THR A 51 4.67 1.91 7.29
CA THR A 51 4.21 1.81 5.91
C THR A 51 2.95 0.96 5.84
N THR A 52 2.96 -0.22 6.45
CA THR A 52 1.77 -1.09 6.53
C THR A 52 0.61 -0.37 7.20
N SER A 53 0.84 0.30 8.34
CA SER A 53 -0.19 1.05 9.05
C SER A 53 -0.77 2.17 8.20
N ALA A 54 0.08 2.94 7.53
CA ALA A 54 -0.36 4.05 6.67
C ALA A 54 -1.17 3.58 5.48
N VAL A 55 -0.68 2.54 4.78
CA VAL A 55 -1.36 1.97 3.62
C VAL A 55 -2.69 1.33 4.01
N MET A 56 -2.73 0.56 5.11
CA MET A 56 -3.97 -0.04 5.60
C MET A 56 -5.01 1.01 5.96
N SER A 57 -4.60 2.10 6.63
CA SER A 57 -5.51 3.19 7.00
C SER A 57 -6.14 3.87 5.79
N GLU A 58 -5.41 4.00 4.68
CA GLU A 58 -5.90 4.67 3.47
C GLU A 58 -6.72 3.75 2.57
N PHE A 59 -6.25 2.51 2.35
CA PHE A 59 -6.77 1.66 1.27
C PHE A 59 -7.70 0.55 1.75
N ALA A 60 -7.61 0.10 3.01
CA ALA A 60 -8.51 -0.94 3.51
C ALA A 60 -9.99 -0.53 3.47
N PRO A 61 -10.38 0.74 3.80
CA PRO A 61 -11.78 1.18 3.69
C PRO A 61 -12.33 1.23 2.26
N LYS A 62 -11.45 1.20 1.24
CA LYS A 62 -11.81 1.22 -0.19
C LYS A 62 -12.06 -0.19 -0.76
N LEU A 63 -11.93 -1.22 0.07
CA LEU A 63 -12.12 -2.61 -0.31
C LEU A 63 -13.31 -3.21 0.41
N SER A 64 -13.99 -4.16 -0.25
CA SER A 64 -14.87 -5.08 0.47
C SER A 64 -14.05 -5.97 1.43
N PRO A 65 -14.68 -6.55 2.47
CA PRO A 65 -14.00 -7.49 3.36
C PRO A 65 -13.33 -8.65 2.62
N GLU A 66 -13.97 -9.17 1.56
CA GLU A 66 -13.46 -10.28 0.74
C GLU A 66 -12.23 -9.85 -0.06
N ALA A 67 -12.25 -8.67 -0.66
CA ALA A 67 -11.11 -8.13 -1.41
C ALA A 67 -9.92 -7.84 -0.49
N LEU A 68 -10.17 -7.33 0.72
CA LEU A 68 -9.12 -7.12 1.73
C LEU A 68 -8.51 -8.45 2.19
N ALA A 69 -9.33 -9.48 2.43
CA ALA A 69 -8.86 -10.81 2.78
C ALA A 69 -8.03 -11.42 1.65
N ALA A 70 -8.46 -11.27 0.39
CA ALA A 70 -7.74 -11.73 -0.79
C ALA A 70 -6.37 -11.05 -0.92
N ALA A 71 -6.25 -9.74 -0.70
CA ALA A 71 -4.97 -9.03 -0.73
C ALA A 71 -3.99 -9.55 0.35
N ARG A 72 -4.47 -9.84 1.57
CA ARG A 72 -3.66 -10.45 2.64
C ARG A 72 -3.24 -11.88 2.32
N ALA A 73 -4.14 -12.66 1.74
CA ALA A 73 -3.87 -14.03 1.30
C ALA A 73 -2.80 -14.03 0.20
N ALA A 74 -2.91 -13.14 -0.79
CA ALA A 74 -1.91 -12.99 -1.84
C ALA A 74 -0.52 -12.68 -1.26
N ALA A 75 -0.40 -11.71 -0.34
CA ALA A 75 0.88 -11.42 0.31
C ALA A 75 1.46 -12.64 1.05
N SER A 76 0.62 -13.42 1.72
CA SER A 76 1.04 -14.61 2.49
C SER A 76 1.50 -15.76 1.59
N ILE A 77 0.75 -16.06 0.52
CA ILE A 77 1.09 -17.11 -0.45
C ILE A 77 2.35 -16.73 -1.22
N MET A 78 2.46 -15.48 -1.68
CA MET A 78 3.65 -15.02 -2.40
C MET A 78 4.90 -15.01 -1.51
N ALA A 79 4.78 -14.74 -0.21
CA ALA A 79 5.90 -14.85 0.72
C ALA A 79 6.37 -16.28 0.99
N MET A 80 5.53 -17.29 0.70
CA MET A 80 5.89 -18.70 0.78
C MET A 80 6.54 -19.20 -0.53
N ASN A 81 6.06 -18.71 -1.67
CA ASN A 81 6.47 -19.20 -2.99
C ASN A 81 7.72 -18.52 -3.55
N ASN A 82 8.08 -17.33 -3.08
CA ASN A 82 9.24 -16.55 -3.53
C ASN A 82 10.38 -16.62 -2.54
#